data_AF-A0A7H8UG73-F1
#
_entry.id   AF-A0A7H8UG73-F1
#
_cell.length_a   1.000
_cell.length_b   1.000
_cell.length_c   1.000
_cell.angle_alpha   90.00
_cell.angle_beta   90.00
_cell.angle_gamma   90.00
#
_symmetry.space_group_name_H-M   'P 1'
#
loop_
_entity.id
_entity.type
_entity.pdbx_description
1 polymer ?
#
loop_
_entity_poly.entity_id
_entity_poly.type
_entity_poly.pdbx_seq_one_letter_code
_entity_poly.pdbx_strand_id
1 'polypeptide(L)'
;MNWLFFFSFLILTLALIWNDNNLFNKKQWISMGLMLGLVLLSTAGIGFLLKWLALTFSIFPVAVAKHYSIILSMSLLCVWGMKFTVVLLCTIFSGVMAGHKKYNAPNYEKSSRVTYTVASPLFIFARLLLSLGCVLMFSGLWLK
;
A
#
# COMPACT_ATOMS: atom_id res chain seq x y z
N MET A 1 20.23 12.85 1.28
CA MET A 1 18.83 13.00 0.82
C MET A 1 18.11 11.66 0.70
N ASN A 2 18.69 10.68 0.01
CA ASN A 2 18.07 9.37 -0.23
C ASN A 2 17.61 8.60 1.03
N TRP A 3 18.44 8.59 2.08
CA TRP A 3 18.07 7.96 3.36
C TRP A 3 16.85 8.61 4.02
N LEU A 4 16.71 9.93 3.92
CA LEU A 4 15.57 10.64 4.50
C LEU A 4 14.28 10.19 3.83
N PHE A 5 14.22 10.23 2.49
CA PHE A 5 13.05 9.78 1.75
C PHE A 5 12.77 8.28 1.94
N PHE A 6 13.81 7.44 1.97
CA PHE A 6 13.69 6.03 2.31
C PHE A 6 12.95 5.84 3.65
N PHE A 7 13.43 6.46 4.72
CA PHE A 7 12.80 6.34 6.04
C PHE A 7 11.40 6.96 6.07
N SER A 8 11.17 8.09 5.40
CA SER A 8 9.85 8.72 5.33
C SER A 8 8.81 7.80 4.70
N PHE A 9 9.09 7.24 3.52
CA PHE A 9 8.17 6.32 2.84
C PHE A 9 8.02 5.00 3.58
N LEU A 10 9.11 4.50 4.19
CA LEU A 10 9.06 3.28 4.98
C LEU A 10 8.16 3.45 6.21
N ILE A 11 8.37 4.49 7.01
CA ILE A 11 7.56 4.76 8.21
C ILE A 11 6.09 4.97 7.83
N LEU A 12 5.83 5.76 6.78
CA LEU A 12 4.47 5.99 6.29
C LEU A 12 3.78 4.67 5.92
N THR A 13 4.46 3.80 5.18
CA THR A 13 3.88 2.53 4.72
C THR A 13 3.69 1.54 5.86
N LEU A 14 4.64 1.46 6.80
CA LEU A 14 4.50 0.64 7.99
C LEU A 14 3.30 1.10 8.84
N ALA A 15 3.15 2.41 9.05
CA ALA A 15 1.98 2.95 9.74
C ALA A 15 0.66 2.54 9.06
N LEU A 16 0.61 2.52 7.73
CA LEU A 16 -0.57 2.08 6.98
C LEU A 16 -0.84 0.58 7.06
N ILE A 17 0.21 -0.26 7.03
CA ILE A 17 0.10 -1.72 7.14
C ILE A 17 -0.40 -2.13 8.53
N TRP A 18 0.12 -1.47 9.57
CA TRP A 18 -0.19 -1.78 10.96
C TRP A 18 -1.46 -1.08 11.48
N ASN A 19 -2.07 -0.20 10.69
CA ASN A 19 -3.37 0.38 11.01
C ASN A 19 -4.46 -0.71 11.05
N ASP A 20 -5.32 -0.69 12.07
CA ASP A 20 -6.31 -1.73 12.31
C ASP A 20 -7.59 -1.59 11.47
N ASN A 21 -7.81 -0.44 10.84
CA ASN A 21 -8.97 -0.23 9.97
C ASN A 21 -8.73 -0.79 8.56
N ASN A 22 -8.92 -2.11 8.40
CA ASN A 22 -8.67 -2.84 7.15
C ASN A 22 -9.90 -3.53 6.55
N LEU A 23 -11.05 -3.51 7.22
CA LEU A 23 -12.31 -4.04 6.70
C LEU A 23 -13.12 -2.92 6.05
N PHE A 24 -13.15 -2.89 4.72
CA PHE A 24 -13.76 -1.80 3.98
C PHE A 24 -15.22 -2.10 3.64
N ASN A 25 -16.10 -1.14 3.95
CA ASN A 25 -17.45 -1.10 3.44
C ASN A 25 -17.49 -0.57 1.98
N LYS A 26 -18.66 -0.60 1.33
CA LYS A 26 -18.82 -0.15 -0.07
C LYS A 26 -18.32 1.28 -0.30
N LYS A 27 -18.56 2.21 0.64
CA LYS A 27 -18.11 3.60 0.53
C LYS A 27 -16.59 3.72 0.63
N GLN A 28 -15.96 2.96 1.51
CA GLN A 28 -14.51 2.93 1.68
C GLN A 28 -13.81 2.30 0.46
N TRP A 29 -14.42 1.31 -0.20
CA TRP A 29 -13.93 0.79 -1.48
C TRP A 29 -13.94 1.83 -2.59
N ILE A 30 -15.03 2.61 -2.71
CA ILE A 30 -15.10 3.73 -3.66
C ILE A 30 -14.02 4.77 -3.31
N SER A 31 -13.88 5.11 -2.03
CA SER A 31 -12.84 6.04 -1.56
C SER A 31 -11.42 5.53 -1.87
N MET A 32 -11.15 4.23 -1.74
CA MET A 32 -9.87 3.62 -2.11
C MET A 32 -9.58 3.78 -3.60
N GLY A 33 -10.59 3.56 -4.45
CA GLY A 33 -10.48 3.75 -5.89
C GLY A 33 -10.28 5.23 -6.27
N LEU A 34 -10.99 6.14 -5.63
CA LEU A 34 -10.76 7.59 -5.81
C LEU A 34 -9.35 8.00 -5.38
N MET A 35 -8.85 7.42 -4.28
CA MET A 35 -7.50 7.67 -3.79
C MET A 35 -6.44 7.17 -4.77
N LEU A 36 -6.67 6.06 -5.47
CA LEU A 36 -5.81 5.63 -6.58
C LEU A 36 -5.77 6.68 -7.69
N GLY A 37 -6.93 7.19 -8.10
CA GLY A 37 -7.01 8.27 -9.08
C GLY A 37 -6.22 9.51 -8.65
N LEU A 38 -6.32 9.88 -7.38
CA LEU A 38 -5.56 10.99 -6.81
C LEU A 38 -4.06 10.73 -6.76
N VAL A 39 -3.63 9.50 -6.43
CA VAL A 39 -2.22 9.10 -6.47
C VAL A 39 -1.69 9.20 -7.91
N LEU A 40 -2.42 8.69 -8.90
CA LEU A 40 -2.03 8.77 -10.31
C LEU A 40 -1.94 10.23 -10.78
N LEU A 41 -2.92 11.07 -10.47
CA LEU A 41 -2.87 12.50 -10.76
C LEU A 41 -1.67 13.18 -10.08
N SER A 42 -1.38 12.82 -8.83
CA SER A 42 -0.21 13.32 -8.11
C SER A 42 1.10 12.91 -8.77
N THR A 43 1.21 11.67 -9.27
CA THR A 43 2.41 11.22 -10.01
C THR A 43 2.65 12.02 -11.29
N ALA A 44 1.59 12.30 -12.04
CA ALA A 44 1.66 13.15 -13.23
C ALA A 44 2.04 14.60 -12.87
N GLY A 45 1.44 15.14 -11.80
CA GLY A 45 1.74 16.46 -11.26
C GLY A 45 3.20 16.63 -10.83
N ILE A 46 3.76 15.64 -10.11
CA ILE A 46 5.17 15.63 -9.71
C ILE A 46 6.09 15.66 -10.93
N GLY A 47 5.81 14.85 -11.95
CA GLY A 47 6.59 14.84 -13.17
C GLY A 47 6.56 16.17 -13.92
N PHE A 48 5.36 16.76 -14.03
CA PHE A 48 5.20 18.08 -14.63
C PHE A 48 5.97 19.16 -13.85
N LEU A 49 5.80 19.20 -12.54
CA LEU A 49 6.41 20.22 -11.67
C LEU A 49 7.94 20.13 -11.67
N LEU A 50 8.51 18.93 -11.57
CA LEU A 50 9.97 18.75 -11.62
C LEU A 50 10.54 19.12 -12.98
N LYS A 51 9.86 18.75 -14.08
CA LYS A 51 10.29 19.14 -15.44
C LYS A 51 10.20 20.66 -15.61
N TRP A 52 9.13 21.28 -15.14
CA TRP A 52 8.94 22.73 -15.23
C TRP A 52 10.00 23.49 -14.43
N LEU A 53 10.34 23.05 -13.22
CA LEU A 53 11.43 23.62 -12.43
C LEU A 53 12.79 23.51 -13.14
N ALA A 54 13.07 22.36 -13.74
CA ALA A 54 14.31 22.14 -14.50
C ALA A 54 14.44 23.10 -15.69
N LEU A 55 13.34 23.33 -16.43
CA LEU A 55 13.37 24.18 -17.62
C LEU A 55 13.34 25.68 -17.30
N THR A 56 12.54 26.09 -16.31
CA THR A 56 12.33 27.50 -15.99
C THR A 56 13.49 28.09 -15.19
N PHE A 57 13.97 27.35 -14.18
CA PHE A 57 14.97 27.86 -13.25
C PHE A 57 16.36 27.22 -13.42
N SER A 58 16.50 26.21 -14.29
CA SER A 58 17.77 25.50 -14.52
C SER A 58 18.43 24.97 -13.24
N ILE A 59 17.65 24.68 -12.19
CA ILE A 59 18.16 24.24 -10.87
C ILE A 59 18.85 22.87 -10.99
N PHE A 60 18.37 22.02 -11.90
CA PHE A 60 18.94 20.70 -12.18
C PHE A 60 18.66 20.27 -13.63
N PRO A 61 19.46 19.34 -14.18
CA PRO A 61 19.22 18.77 -15.51
C PRO A 61 17.87 18.03 -15.60
N VAL A 62 17.26 18.05 -16.79
CA VAL A 62 16.00 17.31 -17.05
C VAL A 62 16.14 15.81 -16.78
N ALA A 63 17.33 15.23 -16.95
CA ALA A 63 17.60 13.83 -16.59
C ALA A 63 17.41 13.56 -15.09
N VAL A 64 17.86 14.50 -14.24
CA VAL A 64 17.69 14.42 -12.77
C VAL A 64 16.22 14.60 -12.40
N ALA A 65 15.52 15.53 -13.05
CA ALA A 65 14.08 15.74 -12.91
C ALA A 65 13.29 14.44 -13.15
N LYS A 66 13.61 13.77 -14.27
CA LYS A 66 12.98 12.52 -14.69
C LYS A 66 13.26 11.40 -13.70
N HIS A 67 14.50 11.27 -13.23
CA HIS A 67 14.89 10.26 -12.26
C HIS A 67 14.08 10.38 -10.96
N TYR A 68 14.06 11.56 -10.34
CA TYR A 68 13.30 11.78 -9.10
C TYR A 68 11.79 11.70 -9.29
N SER A 69 11.26 12.14 -10.44
CA SER A 69 9.84 11.97 -10.77
C SER A 69 9.43 10.50 -10.75
N ILE A 70 10.24 9.61 -11.34
CA ILE A 70 9.97 8.17 -11.36
C ILE A 70 10.04 7.60 -9.95
N ILE A 71 11.12 7.87 -9.20
CA ILE A 71 11.31 7.30 -7.86
C ILE A 71 10.18 7.74 -6.90
N LEU A 72 9.81 9.03 -6.91
CA LEU A 72 8.73 9.54 -6.07
C LEU A 72 7.37 8.94 -6.47
N SER A 73 7.10 8.83 -7.78
CA SER A 73 5.85 8.25 -8.28
C SER A 73 5.72 6.78 -7.90
N MET A 74 6.79 6.00 -8.08
CA MET A 74 6.82 4.59 -7.70
C MET A 74 6.69 4.42 -6.18
N SER A 75 7.28 5.32 -5.40
CA SER A 75 7.15 5.30 -3.94
C SER A 75 5.69 5.52 -3.50
N LEU A 76 4.99 6.51 -4.08
CA LEU A 76 3.57 6.77 -3.79
C LEU A 76 2.67 5.60 -4.19
N LEU A 77 2.92 5.00 -5.36
CA LEU A 77 2.20 3.82 -5.81
C LEU A 77 2.45 2.61 -4.90
N CYS A 78 3.68 2.44 -4.40
CA CYS A 78 4.01 1.39 -3.44
C CYS A 78 3.25 1.57 -2.12
N VAL A 79 3.24 2.79 -1.56
CA VAL A 79 2.48 3.13 -0.34
C VAL A 79 0.99 2.77 -0.50
N TRP A 80 0.37 3.25 -1.59
CA TRP A 80 -1.03 2.96 -1.88
C TRP A 80 -1.27 1.47 -2.09
N GLY A 81 -0.41 0.81 -2.88
CA GLY A 81 -0.50 -0.60 -3.20
C GLY A 81 -0.45 -1.48 -1.95
N MET A 82 0.43 -1.16 -1.00
CA MET A 82 0.51 -1.89 0.26
C MET A 82 -0.76 -1.75 1.09
N LYS A 83 -1.33 -0.54 1.20
CA LYS A 83 -2.61 -0.36 1.89
C LYS A 83 -3.73 -1.14 1.20
N PHE A 84 -3.77 -1.12 -0.13
CA PHE A 84 -4.72 -1.90 -0.93
C PHE A 84 -4.60 -3.40 -0.67
N THR A 85 -3.37 -3.95 -0.69
CA THR A 85 -3.12 -5.37 -0.45
C THR A 85 -3.61 -5.82 0.92
N VAL A 86 -3.34 -5.06 1.99
CA VAL A 86 -3.81 -5.39 3.34
C VAL A 86 -5.33 -5.42 3.41
N VAL A 87 -6.00 -4.39 2.87
CA VAL A 87 -7.46 -4.28 2.86
C VAL A 87 -8.10 -5.39 2.05
N LEU A 88 -7.53 -5.70 0.88
CA LEU A 88 -8.00 -6.77 0.00
C LEU A 88 -7.91 -8.13 0.68
N LEU A 89 -6.79 -8.43 1.35
CA LEU A 89 -6.59 -9.67 2.10
C LEU A 89 -7.66 -9.84 3.20
N CYS A 90 -7.88 -8.81 4.01
CA CYS A 90 -8.93 -8.82 5.04
C CYS A 90 -10.33 -9.01 4.45
N THR A 91 -10.61 -8.35 3.33
CA THR A 91 -11.93 -8.42 2.67
C THR A 91 -12.20 -9.80 2.07
N ILE A 92 -11.21 -10.40 1.39
CA ILE A 92 -11.33 -11.77 0.83
C ILE A 92 -11.58 -12.75 1.96
N PHE A 93 -10.80 -12.67 3.04
CA PHE A 93 -10.95 -13.55 4.19
C PHE A 93 -12.33 -13.44 4.85
N SER A 94 -12.82 -12.22 5.05
CA SER A 94 -14.18 -11.99 5.55
C SER A 94 -15.26 -12.54 4.61
N GLY A 95 -15.07 -12.40 3.30
CA GLY A 95 -15.97 -12.93 2.29
C GLY A 95 -16.05 -14.46 2.31
N VAL A 96 -14.90 -15.13 2.42
CA VAL A 96 -14.82 -16.59 2.58
C VAL A 96 -15.56 -17.04 3.84
N MET A 97 -15.34 -16.37 4.98
CA MET A 97 -16.05 -16.70 6.22
C MET A 97 -17.57 -16.49 6.13
N ALA A 98 -18.02 -15.42 5.49
CA ALA A 98 -19.43 -15.19 5.24
C ALA A 98 -20.05 -16.27 4.32
N GLY A 99 -19.30 -16.73 3.31
CA GLY A 99 -19.69 -17.83 2.43
C GLY A 99 -19.87 -19.15 3.20
N HIS A 100 -18.89 -19.50 4.04
CA HIS A 100 -19.00 -20.68 4.91
C HIS A 100 -20.21 -20.60 5.85
N LYS A 101 -20.50 -19.42 6.41
CA LYS A 101 -21.68 -19.23 7.26
C LYS A 101 -22.98 -19.50 6.52
N LYS A 102 -23.08 -19.05 5.26
CA LYS A 102 -24.31 -19.15 4.46
C LYS A 102 -24.53 -20.53 3.84
N TYR A 103 -23.46 -21.17 3.36
CA TYR A 103 -23.55 -22.38 2.53
C TYR A 103 -23.02 -23.64 3.22
N ASN A 104 -22.30 -23.52 4.34
CA ASN A 104 -21.75 -24.64 5.09
C ASN A 104 -21.99 -24.47 6.60
N ALA A 105 -23.19 -24.02 6.97
CA ALA A 105 -23.60 -23.76 8.35
C ALA A 105 -23.34 -24.94 9.31
N PRO A 106 -23.53 -26.23 8.93
CA PRO A 106 -23.27 -27.35 9.83
C PRO A 106 -21.79 -27.46 10.26
N ASN A 107 -20.86 -27.07 9.39
CA ASN A 107 -19.42 -27.11 9.69
C ASN A 107 -18.85 -25.74 10.07
N TYR A 108 -19.65 -24.67 9.98
CA TYR A 108 -19.20 -23.30 10.22
C TYR A 108 -18.64 -23.12 11.62
N GLU A 109 -19.24 -23.70 12.66
CA GLU A 109 -18.75 -23.61 14.05
C GLU A 109 -17.34 -24.20 14.22
N LYS A 110 -17.04 -25.31 13.54
CA LYS A 110 -15.72 -25.93 13.58
C LYS A 110 -14.70 -25.09 12.81
N SER A 111 -15.07 -24.63 11.61
CA SER A 111 -14.22 -23.77 10.79
C SER A 111 -13.98 -22.42 11.47
N SER A 112 -15.00 -21.77 12.02
CA SER A 112 -14.89 -20.47 12.67
C SER A 112 -13.95 -20.53 13.87
N ARG A 113 -14.02 -21.59 14.68
CA ARG A 113 -13.12 -21.78 15.83
C ARG A 113 -11.66 -21.89 15.40
N VAL A 114 -11.37 -22.72 14.39
CA VAL A 114 -10.02 -22.86 13.83
C VAL A 114 -9.55 -21.54 13.23
N THR A 115 -10.42 -20.88 12.48
CA THR A 115 -10.18 -19.56 11.90
C THR A 115 -9.86 -18.53 12.98
N TYR A 116 -10.61 -18.44 14.09
CA TYR A 116 -10.30 -17.48 15.16
C TYR A 116 -8.94 -17.73 15.81
N THR A 117 -8.54 -18.99 16.00
CA THR A 117 -7.24 -19.35 16.56
C THR A 117 -6.09 -19.03 15.60
N VAL A 118 -6.26 -19.29 14.30
CA VAL A 118 -5.16 -19.19 13.31
C VAL A 118 -5.12 -17.82 12.62
N ALA A 119 -6.25 -17.14 12.48
CA ALA A 119 -6.35 -15.87 11.74
C ALA A 119 -5.45 -14.79 12.30
N SER A 120 -5.48 -14.58 13.62
CA SER A 120 -4.70 -13.52 14.25
C SER A 120 -3.18 -13.70 14.04
N PRO A 121 -2.59 -14.88 14.33
CA PRO A 121 -1.19 -15.17 13.97
C PRO A 121 -0.90 -15.01 12.48
N LEU A 122 -1.79 -15.48 11.61
CA LEU A 122 -1.60 -15.45 10.16
C LEU A 122 -1.64 -14.02 9.60
N PHE A 123 -2.52 -13.16 10.14
CA PHE A 123 -2.56 -11.75 9.80
C PHE A 123 -1.32 -11.00 10.26
N ILE A 124 -0.81 -11.30 11.47
CA ILE A 124 0.47 -10.75 11.95
C ILE A 124 1.60 -11.17 11.01
N PHE A 125 1.68 -12.45 10.65
CA PHE A 125 2.68 -12.96 9.72
C PHE A 125 2.58 -12.28 8.34
N ALA A 126 1.37 -12.10 7.81
CA ALA A 126 1.16 -11.37 6.56
C ALA A 126 1.62 -9.90 6.65
N ARG A 127 1.32 -9.21 7.76
CA ARG A 127 1.79 -7.82 7.98
C ARG A 127 3.31 -7.76 8.07
N LEU A 128 3.96 -8.74 8.69
CA LEU A 128 5.43 -8.83 8.74
C LEU A 128 6.04 -9.05 7.35
N LEU A 129 5.48 -9.95 6.55
CA LEU A 129 5.92 -10.17 5.17
C LEU A 129 5.75 -8.91 4.31
N LEU A 130 4.63 -8.21 4.45
CA LEU A 130 4.41 -6.94 3.76
C LEU A 130 5.38 -5.86 4.24
N SER A 131 5.66 -5.80 5.54
CA SER A 131 6.65 -4.88 6.12
C SER A 131 8.05 -5.13 5.55
N LEU A 132 8.47 -6.40 5.45
CA LEU A 132 9.73 -6.80 4.80
C LEU A 132 9.73 -6.41 3.32
N GLY A 133 8.63 -6.66 2.61
CA GLY A 133 8.44 -6.26 1.22
C GLY A 133 8.63 -4.76 1.01
N CYS A 134 8.09 -3.92 1.90
CA CYS A 134 8.30 -2.47 1.87
C CYS A 134 9.78 -2.09 2.00
N VAL A 135 10.50 -2.69 2.95
CA VAL A 135 11.93 -2.42 3.15
C VAL A 135 12.71 -2.73 1.86
N LEU A 136 12.43 -3.87 1.23
CA LEU A 136 13.09 -4.27 -0.02
C LEU A 136 12.71 -3.33 -1.19
N MET A 137 11.43 -2.98 -1.34
CA MET A 137 10.98 -2.07 -2.40
C MET A 137 11.60 -0.67 -2.25
N PHE A 138 11.53 -0.06 -1.07
CA PHE A 138 12.05 1.28 -0.87
C PHE A 138 13.57 1.33 -0.88
N SER A 139 14.26 0.28 -0.42
CA SER A 139 15.73 0.22 -0.53
C SER A 139 16.16 0.17 -1.99
N GLY A 140 15.48 -0.63 -2.83
CA GLY A 140 15.73 -0.67 -4.27
C GLY A 140 15.41 0.64 -5.01
N LEU A 141 14.49 1.45 -4.48
CA LEU A 141 14.12 2.75 -5.04
C LEU A 141 15.05 3.89 -4.61
N TRP A 142 15.48 3.91 -3.34
CA TRP A 142 16.19 5.07 -2.76
C TRP A 142 17.65 4.81 -2.44
N LEU A 143 18.03 3.59 -2.04
CA LEU A 143 19.38 3.28 -1.56
C LEU A 143 20.26 2.61 -2.63
N LYS A 144 19.76 2.56 -3.86
CA LYS A 144 20.46 2.01 -5.02
C LYS A 144 21.30 3.08 -5.73
#